data_AF-A0A953LWY9-F1
#
_entry.id   AF-A0A953LWY9-F1
#
_cell.length_a   1.000
_cell.length_b   1.000
_cell.length_c   1.000
_cell.angle_alpha   90.00
_cell.angle_beta   90.00
_cell.angle_gamma   90.00
#
_symmetry.space_group_name_H-M   'P 1'
#
loop_
_entity.id
_entity.type
_entity.pdbx_description
1 polymer ?
#
loop_
_entity_poly.entity_id
_entity_poly.type
_entity_poly.pdbx_seq_one_letter_code
_entity_poly.pdbx_strand_id
1 'polypeptide(L)'
;MKTGIIVYTVAVTLWGMAVFAADNGKLKSGEALFKKHCSVCHPNGGNVINPKKTLKKADLAANGIKAPGDIVKKMRRPGPGMTQFDSAKVPDKEALEIAEYVLATF
;
A
#
# COMPACT_ATOMS: atom_id res chain seq x y z
N MET A 1 -65.14 2.08 5.20
CA MET A 1 -64.34 2.27 3.97
C MET A 1 -63.53 3.55 4.13
N LYS A 2 -62.26 3.56 3.68
CA LYS A 2 -61.21 4.62 3.80
C LYS A 2 -60.23 4.36 4.95
N THR A 3 -59.21 3.52 4.72
CA THR A 3 -57.88 3.78 4.09
C THR A 3 -56.82 3.97 5.19
N GLY A 4 -56.07 2.90 5.44
CA GLY A 4 -54.85 2.92 6.23
C GLY A 4 -53.70 3.54 5.44
N ILE A 5 -52.85 4.26 6.15
CA ILE A 5 -51.56 4.74 5.65
C ILE A 5 -50.53 4.23 6.64
N ILE A 6 -49.85 3.14 6.29
CA ILE A 6 -48.64 2.69 6.97
C ILE A 6 -47.49 3.41 6.28
N VAL A 7 -46.88 4.36 6.98
CA VAL A 7 -45.66 5.04 6.52
C VAL A 7 -44.47 4.18 6.95
N TYR A 8 -43.90 3.41 6.03
CA TYR A 8 -42.58 2.80 6.21
C TYR A 8 -41.52 3.86 5.91
N THR A 9 -40.91 4.41 6.95
CA THR A 9 -39.70 5.22 6.81
C THR A 9 -38.50 4.30 6.56
N VAL A 10 -38.01 4.28 5.31
CA VAL A 10 -36.75 3.65 4.94
C VAL A 10 -35.62 4.58 5.36
N ALA A 11 -34.93 4.24 6.45
CA ALA A 11 -33.69 4.91 6.85
C ALA A 11 -32.55 4.44 5.93
N VAL A 12 -32.21 5.25 4.92
CA VAL A 12 -31.03 5.03 4.07
C VAL A 12 -29.82 5.61 4.80
N THR A 13 -29.08 4.76 5.50
CA THR A 13 -27.79 5.12 6.10
C THR A 13 -26.72 5.17 5.01
N LEU A 14 -26.34 6.39 4.59
CA LEU A 14 -25.16 6.60 3.75
C LEU A 14 -23.89 6.32 4.57
N TRP A 15 -23.28 5.17 4.34
CA TRP A 15 -21.89 4.93 4.71
C TRP A 15 -20.97 5.59 3.67
N GLY A 16 -20.35 6.70 4.06
CA GLY A 16 -19.34 7.38 3.25
C GLY A 16 -18.13 6.48 3.04
N MET A 17 -17.99 5.93 1.84
CA MET A 17 -16.73 5.33 1.41
C MET A 17 -15.74 6.46 1.09
N ALA A 18 -14.74 6.64 1.95
CA ALA A 18 -13.59 7.49 1.64
C ALA A 18 -12.79 6.82 0.51
N VAL A 19 -12.96 7.31 -0.71
CA VAL A 19 -12.14 6.92 -1.86
C VAL A 19 -10.82 7.66 -1.75
N PHE A 20 -9.76 6.98 -1.33
CA PHE A 20 -8.40 7.49 -1.41
C PHE A 20 -7.96 7.49 -2.87
N ALA A 21 -8.09 8.64 -3.54
CA ALA A 21 -7.50 8.85 -4.85
C ALA A 21 -5.97 8.97 -4.68
N ALA A 22 -5.23 8.00 -5.22
CA ALA A 22 -3.78 8.13 -5.33
C ALA A 22 -3.45 9.22 -6.36
N ASP A 23 -2.59 10.18 -6.00
CA ASP A 23 -2.13 11.20 -6.92
C ASP A 23 -1.23 10.57 -8.00
N ASN A 24 -1.61 10.73 -9.27
CA ASN A 24 -0.88 10.14 -10.39
C ASN A 24 0.57 10.65 -10.51
N GLY A 25 0.87 11.85 -10.00
CA GLY A 25 2.23 12.38 -9.91
C GLY A 25 3.08 11.61 -8.90
N LYS A 26 2.54 11.37 -7.71
CA LYS A 26 3.16 10.55 -6.65
C LYS A 26 3.40 9.10 -7.10
N LEU A 27 2.47 8.51 -7.85
CA LEU A 27 2.67 7.15 -8.37
C LEU A 27 3.83 7.08 -9.37
N LYS A 28 3.98 8.08 -10.25
CA LYS A 28 5.11 8.15 -11.18
C LYS A 28 6.44 8.36 -10.47
N SER A 29 6.49 9.18 -9.42
CA SER A 29 7.72 9.34 -8.62
C SER A 29 8.04 8.09 -7.82
N GLY A 30 7.03 7.47 -7.20
CA GLY A 30 7.16 6.19 -6.49
C GLY A 30 7.65 5.04 -7.37
N GLU A 31 7.18 4.94 -8.61
CA GLU A 31 7.66 3.96 -9.58
C GLU A 31 9.15 4.14 -9.89
N ALA A 32 9.59 5.38 -10.16
CA ALA A 32 10.98 5.67 -10.47
C ALA A 32 11.90 5.35 -9.29
N LEU A 33 11.47 5.71 -8.07
CA LEU A 33 12.18 5.39 -6.83
C LEU A 33 12.24 3.88 -6.59
N PHE A 34 11.13 3.16 -6.81
CA PHE A 34 11.09 1.71 -6.69
C PHE A 34 12.03 1.02 -7.68
N LYS A 35 12.06 1.48 -8.94
CA LYS A 35 13.00 0.97 -9.95
C LYS A 35 14.45 1.13 -9.50
N LYS A 36 14.79 2.30 -8.97
CA LYS A 36 16.15 2.63 -8.50
C LYS A 36 16.59 1.81 -7.29
N HIS A 37 15.71 1.55 -6.33
CA HIS A 37 16.10 1.02 -5.02
C HIS A 37 15.64 -0.41 -4.74
N CYS A 38 14.58 -0.90 -5.38
CA CYS A 38 13.85 -2.10 -4.96
C CYS A 38 13.79 -3.17 -6.05
N SER A 39 13.68 -2.77 -7.31
CA SER A 39 13.32 -3.67 -8.43
C SER A 39 14.31 -4.80 -8.68
N VAL A 40 15.60 -4.62 -8.37
CA VAL A 40 16.63 -5.65 -8.52
C VAL A 40 16.31 -6.87 -7.66
N CYS A 41 15.88 -6.66 -6.42
CA CYS A 41 15.50 -7.75 -5.51
C CYS A 41 14.02 -8.13 -5.65
N HIS A 42 13.16 -7.19 -6.07
CA HIS A 42 11.72 -7.36 -6.17
C HIS A 42 11.18 -7.17 -7.61
N PRO A 43 11.69 -7.91 -8.60
CA PRO A 43 11.21 -7.79 -9.97
C PRO A 43 9.74 -8.22 -10.05
N ASN A 44 8.90 -7.40 -10.69
CA ASN A 44 7.45 -7.61 -10.82
C ASN A 44 6.73 -7.86 -9.48
N GLY A 45 7.26 -7.32 -8.38
CA GLY A 45 6.76 -7.53 -7.03
C GLY A 45 7.09 -8.91 -6.44
N GLY A 46 7.97 -9.69 -7.07
CA GLY A 46 8.51 -10.93 -6.52
C GLY A 46 9.54 -10.68 -5.42
N ASN A 47 10.36 -11.70 -5.12
CA ASN A 47 11.52 -11.55 -4.24
C ASN A 47 12.57 -12.62 -4.61
N VAL A 48 13.70 -12.19 -5.17
CA VAL A 48 14.79 -13.09 -5.62
C VAL A 48 15.62 -13.63 -4.46
N ILE A 49 15.57 -12.98 -3.29
CA ILE A 49 16.30 -13.39 -2.08
C ILE A 49 15.48 -14.40 -1.28
N ASN A 50 14.18 -14.16 -1.12
CA ASN A 50 13.27 -15.07 -0.44
C ASN A 50 11.92 -15.15 -1.18
N PRO A 51 11.70 -16.20 -1.99
CA PRO A 51 10.48 -16.37 -2.80
C PRO A 51 9.17 -16.42 -2.01
N LYS A 52 9.21 -16.64 -0.68
CA LYS A 52 8.02 -16.65 0.20
C LYS A 52 7.68 -15.27 0.79
N LYS A 53 8.46 -14.24 0.47
CA LYS A 53 8.30 -12.87 0.99
C LYS A 53 8.20 -11.87 -0.16
N THR A 54 7.21 -12.06 -1.02
CA THR A 54 6.99 -11.17 -2.17
C THR A 54 6.31 -9.87 -1.74
N LEU A 55 6.19 -8.92 -2.68
CA LEU A 55 5.39 -7.71 -2.51
C LEU A 55 3.94 -7.90 -2.95
N LYS A 56 3.53 -9.12 -3.29
CA LYS A 56 2.14 -9.41 -3.67
C LYS A 56 1.22 -9.18 -2.48
N LYS A 57 0.03 -8.64 -2.74
CA LYS A 57 -0.97 -8.30 -1.71
C LYS A 57 -1.19 -9.40 -0.66
N ALA A 58 -1.28 -10.67 -1.07
CA ALA A 58 -1.50 -11.79 -0.16
C ALA A 58 -0.32 -11.99 0.81
N ASP A 59 0.92 -11.93 0.31
CA ASP A 59 2.12 -12.08 1.12
C ASP A 59 2.31 -10.87 2.05
N LEU A 60 2.08 -9.66 1.55
CA LEU A 60 2.12 -8.45 2.39
C LEU A 60 1.14 -8.57 3.56
N ALA A 61 -0.11 -8.96 3.27
CA ALA A 61 -1.14 -9.14 4.29
C ALA A 61 -0.79 -10.24 5.30
N ALA A 62 -0.29 -11.38 4.83
CA ALA A 62 0.16 -12.49 5.69
C ALA A 62 1.34 -12.10 6.60
N ASN A 63 2.10 -11.07 6.22
CA ASN A 63 3.20 -10.51 7.00
C ASN A 63 2.82 -9.23 7.78
N GLY A 64 1.53 -8.90 7.85
CA GLY A 64 1.02 -7.76 8.61
C GLY A 64 1.32 -6.39 7.98
N ILE A 65 1.67 -6.35 6.70
CA ILE A 65 1.89 -5.10 5.96
C ILE A 65 0.56 -4.71 5.31
N LYS A 66 -0.07 -3.64 5.81
CA LYS A 66 -1.41 -3.20 5.37
C LYS A 66 -1.47 -1.74 4.95
N ALA A 67 -0.53 -0.92 5.43
CA ALA A 67 -0.48 0.49 5.13
C ALA A 67 0.91 0.91 4.63
N PRO A 68 1.03 2.05 3.91
CA PRO A 68 2.33 2.54 3.44
C PRO A 68 3.37 2.66 4.56
N GLY A 69 2.94 3.09 5.75
CA GLY A 69 3.80 3.20 6.92
C GLY A 69 4.44 1.88 7.38
N ASP A 70 3.81 0.73 7.11
CA ASP A 70 4.38 -0.58 7.44
C ASP A 70 5.54 -0.93 6.52
N ILE A 71 5.45 -0.55 5.24
CA ILE A 71 6.53 -0.70 4.27
C ILE A 71 7.69 0.24 4.64
N VAL A 72 7.40 1.51 5.00
CA VAL A 72 8.42 2.44 5.47
C VAL A 72 9.14 1.88 6.70
N LYS A 73 8.41 1.36 7.69
CA LYS A 73 9.02 0.68 8.85
C LYS A 73 9.91 -0.49 8.42
N LYS A 74 9.48 -1.28 7.42
CA LYS A 74 10.28 -2.40 6.88
C LYS A 74 11.55 -1.92 6.19
N MET A 75 11.50 -0.81 5.45
CA MET A 75 12.68 -0.20 4.84
C MET A 75 13.70 0.27 5.89
N ARG A 76 13.21 0.82 7.02
CA ARG A 76 14.05 1.27 8.14
C ARG A 76 14.61 0.12 8.98
N ARG A 77 13.87 -1.01 9.08
CA ARG A 77 14.23 -2.19 9.87
C ARG A 77 13.91 -3.48 9.09
N PRO A 78 14.72 -3.81 8.06
CA PRO A 78 14.46 -4.95 7.21
C PRO A 78 14.77 -6.28 7.92
N GLY A 79 14.25 -7.37 7.36
CA GLY A 79 14.68 -8.72 7.73
C GLY A 79 16.01 -9.10 7.07
N PRO A 80 16.58 -10.28 7.40
CA PRO A 80 17.81 -10.77 6.79
C PRO A 80 17.72 -10.79 5.25
N GLY A 81 18.78 -10.31 4.59
CA GLY A 81 18.90 -10.29 3.13
C GLY A 81 18.33 -9.06 2.43
N MET A 82 17.71 -8.12 3.15
CA MET A 82 17.31 -6.82 2.61
C MET A 82 18.16 -5.71 3.24
N THR A 83 18.73 -4.84 2.41
CA THR A 83 19.49 -3.66 2.87
C THR A 83 18.59 -2.70 3.65
N GLN A 84 19.14 -2.15 4.73
CA GLN A 84 18.49 -1.06 5.46
C GLN A 84 18.59 0.25 4.67
N PHE A 85 17.44 0.87 4.45
CA PHE A 85 17.32 2.22 3.90
C PHE A 85 17.00 3.15 5.06
N ASP A 86 18.00 3.86 5.57
CA ASP A 86 17.77 4.94 6.54
C ASP A 86 17.28 6.22 5.84
N SER A 87 16.90 7.23 6.62
CA SER A 87 16.37 8.50 6.10
C SER A 87 17.44 9.35 5.40
N ALA A 88 18.73 9.03 5.53
CA ALA A 88 19.80 9.70 4.78
C ALA A 88 19.92 9.12 3.36
N LYS A 89 19.71 7.81 3.19
CA LYS A 89 19.71 7.14 1.88
C LYS A 89 18.41 7.32 1.10
N VAL A 90 17.28 7.21 1.79
CA VAL A 90 15.93 7.38 1.22
C VAL A 90 15.11 8.21 2.20
N PRO A 91 14.95 9.53 1.97
CA PRO A 91 14.16 10.42 2.82
C PRO A 91 12.74 9.91 3.05
N ASP A 92 12.12 10.28 4.17
CA ASP A 92 10.81 9.73 4.57
C ASP A 92 9.70 10.00 3.55
N LYS A 93 9.75 11.16 2.87
CA LYS A 93 8.82 11.49 1.77
C LYS A 93 8.96 10.51 0.60
N GLU A 94 10.18 10.21 0.19
CA GLU A 94 10.45 9.26 -0.91
C GLU A 94 10.10 7.83 -0.49
N ALA A 95 10.39 7.45 0.76
CA ALA A 95 10.01 6.15 1.30
C ALA A 95 8.48 5.97 1.29
N LEU A 96 7.73 7.02 1.61
CA LEU A 96 6.27 6.99 1.54
C LEU A 96 5.77 6.85 0.09
N GLU A 97 6.35 7.57 -0.86
CA GLU A 97 5.99 7.46 -2.29
C GLU A 97 6.29 6.05 -2.84
N ILE A 98 7.41 5.44 -2.46
CA ILE A 98 7.71 4.03 -2.77
C ILE A 98 6.64 3.11 -2.17
N ALA A 99 6.29 3.32 -0.90
CA ALA A 99 5.32 2.48 -0.20
C ALA A 99 3.91 2.57 -0.80
N GLU A 100 3.47 3.77 -1.16
CA GLU A 100 2.21 4.01 -1.87
C GLU A 100 2.21 3.31 -3.23
N TYR A 101 3.30 3.45 -4.00
CA TYR A 101 3.45 2.76 -5.28
C TYR A 101 3.38 1.24 -5.14
N VAL A 102 4.08 0.66 -4.15
CA VAL A 102 4.07 -0.80 -3.91
C VAL A 102 2.65 -1.31 -3.66
N LEU A 103 1.88 -0.65 -2.78
CA LEU A 103 0.52 -1.09 -2.45
C LEU A 103 -0.48 -0.85 -3.59
N ALA A 104 -0.24 0.15 -4.44
CA ALA A 104 -1.08 0.39 -5.61
C ALA A 104 -0.80 -0.59 -6.76
N THR A 105 0.40 -1.20 -6.81
CA THR A 105 0.88 -1.93 -7.98
C THR A 105 0.89 -3.46 -7.83
N PHE A 106 1.19 -3.99 -6.63
CA PHE A 106 1.49 -5.42 -6.42
C PHE A 106 0.50 -6.14 -5.49
#